data_AF-A0A1G7IM66-F1
#
_entry.id   AF-A0A1G7IM66-F1
#
_cell.length_a   1.000
_cell.length_b   1.000
_cell.length_c   1.000
_cell.angle_alpha   90.00
_cell.angle_beta   90.00
_cell.angle_gamma   90.00
#
_symmetry.space_group_name_H-M   'P 1'
#
loop_
_entity.id
_entity.type
_entity.pdbx_description
1 polymer ?
#
loop_
_entity_poly.entity_id
_entity_poly.type
_entity_poly.pdbx_seq_one_letter_code
_entity_poly.pdbx_strand_id
1 'polypeptide(L)' 'MAHSPERVEEFVCEDCQVTHAGTPVQGSSGGHEFEPPVSCGACGGTEFVSTEEWIHHRK' A
#
# COMPACT_ATOMS: atom_id res chain seq x y z
N MET A 1 -27.89 6.00 -5.26
CA MET A 1 -27.00 6.05 -4.08
C MET A 1 -25.93 5.01 -4.31
N ALA A 2 -24.71 5.42 -4.68
CA ALA A 2 -23.58 4.52 -4.81
C ALA A 2 -22.82 4.58 -3.48
N HIS A 3 -22.85 3.51 -2.70
CA HIS A 3 -21.88 3.31 -1.64
C HIS A 3 -20.54 3.13 -2.36
N SER A 4 -19.73 4.20 -2.46
CA SER A 4 -18.34 4.01 -2.84
C SER A 4 -17.73 3.21 -1.70
N PRO A 5 -17.21 2.00 -1.95
CA PRO A 5 -16.51 1.26 -0.92
C PRO A 5 -15.35 2.11 -0.40
N GLU A 6 -15.00 1.93 0.88
CA GLU A 6 -13.78 2.48 1.43
C GLU A 6 -12.61 2.08 0.54
N ARG A 7 -11.77 3.05 0.16
CA ARG A 7 -10.60 2.78 -0.65
C ARG A 7 -9.57 2.07 0.21
N VAL A 8 -9.07 0.95 -0.28
CA VAL A 8 -7.92 0.27 0.31
C VAL A 8 -6.69 1.12 0.02
N GLU A 9 -5.80 1.28 0.99
CA GLU A 9 -4.50 1.89 0.73
C GLU A 9 -3.65 1.00 -0.18
N GLU A 10 -2.89 1.60 -1.06
CA GLU A 10 -2.10 0.91 -2.06
C GLU A 10 -0.61 1.24 -1.89
N PHE A 11 0.24 0.26 -2.13
CA PHE A 11 1.68 0.35 -1.97
C PHE A 11 2.39 -0.05 -3.26
N VAL A 12 3.38 0.73 -3.69
CA VAL A 12 4.19 0.49 -4.88
C VAL A 12 5.51 -0.17 -4.46
N CYS A 13 5.83 -1.32 -5.07
CA CYS A 13 7.15 -1.93 -4.92
C CYS A 13 8.23 -1.03 -5.53
N GLU A 14 9.25 -0.68 -4.78
CA GLU A 14 10.29 0.23 -5.27
C GLU A 14 11.15 -0.37 -6.40
N ASP A 15 11.38 -1.69 -6.34
CA ASP A 15 12.19 -2.43 -7.31
C ASP A 15 11.52 -2.55 -8.69
N CYS A 16 10.23 -2.93 -8.72
CA CYS A 16 9.55 -3.32 -9.96
C CYS A 16 8.27 -2.53 -10.27
N GLN A 17 7.87 -1.61 -9.38
CA GLN A 17 6.74 -0.69 -9.56
C GLN A 17 5.35 -1.36 -9.64
N VAL A 18 5.24 -2.63 -9.27
CA VAL A 18 3.94 -3.30 -9.12
C VAL A 18 3.23 -2.77 -7.88
N THR A 19 1.95 -2.41 -8.05
CA THR A 19 1.09 -1.94 -6.96
C THR A 19 0.43 -3.11 -6.24
N HIS A 20 0.42 -3.05 -4.92
CA HIS A 20 -0.20 -4.02 -4.02
C HIS A 20 -1.22 -3.34 -3.12
N ALA A 21 -2.33 -4.04 -2.84
CA ALA A 21 -3.26 -3.62 -1.80
C ALA A 21 -2.62 -3.78 -0.42
N GLY A 22 -2.86 -2.82 0.46
CA GLY A 22 -2.46 -2.87 1.86
C GLY A 22 -3.21 -3.96 2.64
N THR A 23 -2.54 -4.52 3.64
CA THR A 23 -3.15 -5.45 4.59
C THR A 23 -3.75 -4.65 5.74
N PRO A 24 -5.07 -4.75 6.01
CA PRO A 24 -5.67 -4.02 7.11
C PRO A 24 -5.14 -4.58 8.43
N VAL A 25 -4.63 -3.68 9.28
CA VAL A 25 -4.19 -4.01 10.63
C VAL A 25 -5.05 -3.27 11.65
N GLN A 26 -5.17 -3.85 12.84
CA GLN A 26 -5.90 -3.19 13.92
C GLN A 26 -5.05 -2.02 14.45
N GLY A 27 -5.38 -0.81 14.00
CA GLY A 27 -4.75 0.41 14.49
C GLY A 27 -5.05 0.64 15.96
N SER A 28 -4.08 1.19 16.68
CA SER A 28 -4.16 1.42 18.15
C SER A 28 -5.21 2.48 18.52
N SER A 29 -5.65 3.29 17.55
CA SER A 29 -6.47 4.51 17.75
C SER A 29 -7.83 4.48 17.03
N GLY A 30 -8.33 3.30 16.63
CA GLY A 30 -9.67 3.19 16.05
C GLY A 30 -9.80 3.63 14.59
N GLY A 31 -8.68 3.85 13.90
CA GLY A 31 -8.62 3.98 12.44
C GLY A 31 -8.30 2.63 11.77
N HIS A 32 -8.65 2.50 10.48
CA HIS A 32 -8.13 1.43 9.63
C HIS A 32 -6.71 1.81 9.21
N GLU A 33 -5.72 1.12 9.76
CA GLU A 33 -4.33 1.24 9.32
C GLU A 33 -4.03 0.13 8.31
N PHE A 34 -3.18 0.41 7.34
CA PHE A 34 -2.77 -0.57 6.33
C PHE A 34 -1.26 -0.70 6.31
N GLU A 35 -0.78 -1.94 6.23
CA GLU A 35 0.64 -2.23 6.07
C GLU A 35 0.91 -2.81 4.67
N PRO A 36 2.08 -2.53 4.07
CA PRO A 36 2.49 -3.18 2.82
C PRO A 36 2.67 -4.69 3.02
N PRO A 37 2.63 -5.49 1.95
CA PRO A 37 2.93 -6.92 2.04
C PRO A 37 4.39 -7.15 2.45
N VAL A 38 4.66 -8.29 3.10
CA VAL A 38 6.01 -8.68 3.54
C VAL A 38 7.01 -8.77 2.36
N SER A 39 6.54 -9.14 1.17
CA SER A 39 7.36 -9.24 -0.04
C SER A 39 6.52 -9.08 -1.30
N CYS A 40 7.15 -8.58 -2.36
CA CYS A 40 6.50 -8.39 -3.64
C CYS A 40 6.32 -9.75 -4.33
N GLY A 41 5.08 -10.11 -4.62
CA GLY A 41 4.77 -11.37 -5.33
C GLY A 41 5.31 -11.43 -6.76
N ALA A 42 5.72 -10.29 -7.35
CA ALA A 42 6.24 -10.22 -8.71
C ALA A 42 7.77 -10.36 -8.79
N CYS A 43 8.52 -9.65 -7.94
CA CYS A 43 9.99 -9.63 -8.00
C CYS A 43 10.69 -10.12 -6.72
N GLY A 44 9.97 -10.32 -5.62
CA GLY A 44 10.52 -10.70 -4.32
C GLY A 44 11.11 -9.54 -3.50
N GLY A 45 11.06 -8.30 -4.00
CA GLY A 45 11.49 -7.10 -3.26
C GLY A 45 10.67 -6.87 -1.99
N THR A 46 11.26 -6.19 -1.01
CA THR A 46 10.64 -5.96 0.31
C THR A 46 10.44 -4.49 0.63
N GLU A 47 10.84 -3.61 -0.28
CA GLU A 47 10.71 -2.15 -0.12
C GLU A 47 9.47 -1.65 -0.86
N PHE A 48 8.64 -0.93 -0.11
CA PHE A 48 7.34 -0.46 -0.55
C PHE A 48 7.10 0.95 -0.04
N VAL A 49 6.41 1.74 -0.85
CA VAL A 49 6.00 3.10 -0.54
C VAL A 49 4.53 3.29 -0.91
N SER A 50 3.78 4.08 -0.15
CA SER A 50 2.36 4.32 -0.46
C SER A 50 2.23 4.99 -1.83
N THR A 51 1.13 4.72 -2.54
CA THR A 51 0.86 5.37 -3.83
C THR A 51 0.75 6.89 -3.72
N GLU A 52 0.31 7.40 -2.57
CA GLU A 52 0.27 8.83 -2.25
C GLU A 52 1.68 9.45 -2.17
N GLU A 53 2.65 8.71 -1.65
CA GLU A 53 4.04 9.17 -1.52
C GLU A 53 4.90 8.87 -2.76
N TRP A 54 4.50 7.91 -3.61
CA TRP A 54 5.27 7.46 -4.77
C TRP A 54 5.73 8.59 -5.71
N ILE A 55 4.85 9.57 -5.95
CA ILE A 55 5.15 10.72 -6.83
C ILE A 55 6.25 11.61 -6.23
N HIS A 56 6.33 11.67 -4.90
CA HIS A 56 7.34 12.44 -4.18
C HIS A 56 8.62 11.64 -3.92
N HIS A 57 8.52 10.31 -3.99
CA HIS A 57 9.61 9.37 -3.73
C HIS A 57 10.66 9.33 -4.85
N ARG A 58 10.25 9.48 -6.12
CA ARG A 58 11.15 9.48 -7.29
C ARG A 58 11.61 10.92 -7.61
N LYS A 59 12.66 11.40 -6.95
CA LYS A 59 13.44 12.59 -7.38
C LYS A 59 14.66 12.21 -8.19
#